data_AF-W1VP74-F1
#
_entry.id   AF-W1VP74-F1
#
_cell.length_a   1.000
_cell.length_b   1.000
_cell.length_c   1.000
_cell.angle_alpha   90.00
_cell.angle_beta   90.00
_cell.angle_gamma   90.00
#
_symmetry.space_group_name_H-M   'P 1'
#
loop_
_entity.id
_entity.type
_entity.pdbx_description
1 polymer ?
#
loop_
_entity_poly.entity_id
_entity_poly.type
_entity_poly.pdbx_seq_one_letter_code
_entity_poly.pdbx_strand_id
1 'polypeptide(L)'
;GVPSVVLSDGSWSYGKGMVAGTVNDGAKVLDVFFDYSCHFCVAFETLHADEITDLVNAGTVTLVLHPCKILGMDWTDMVMNAQGLVLDEDPEHALEFHNTASALFTKIYNAQDTSMMTADNLVAAATEAGVSQEVSTKFADAIKANTYGAWTELGTQTFQDKGFTGTPTILLDGESVDLSAIGTATGLTDLIKKG
;
A
#
# COMPACT_ATOMS: atom_id res chain seq x y z
N GLY A 1 17.66 0.19 3.04
CA GLY A 1 17.12 -0.45 4.24
C GLY A 1 15.76 -1.03 3.95
N VAL A 2 15.20 -1.76 4.90
CA VAL A 2 13.83 -2.27 4.90
C VAL A 2 13.19 -1.80 6.20
N PRO A 3 11.96 -1.26 6.19
CA PRO A 3 11.30 -0.82 7.42
C PRO A 3 11.17 -1.97 8.43
N SER A 4 11.21 -1.65 9.72
CA SER A 4 11.26 -2.62 10.81
C SER A 4 10.02 -3.53 10.89
N VAL A 5 8.85 -3.02 10.51
CA VAL A 5 7.57 -3.76 10.48
C VAL A 5 7.36 -4.59 9.20
N VAL A 6 8.24 -4.44 8.22
CA VAL A 6 8.14 -5.18 6.94
C VAL A 6 8.67 -6.60 7.11
N LEU A 7 7.93 -7.56 6.56
CA LEU A 7 8.22 -8.98 6.58
C LEU A 7 9.29 -9.36 5.54
N SER A 8 9.78 -10.59 5.62
CA SER A 8 10.88 -11.08 4.78
C SER A 8 10.57 -11.11 3.28
N ASP A 9 9.31 -11.03 2.89
CA ASP A 9 8.85 -10.97 1.50
C ASP A 9 8.59 -9.53 1.02
N GLY A 10 8.89 -8.52 1.84
CA GLY A 10 8.68 -7.11 1.51
C GLY A 10 7.28 -6.60 1.82
N SER A 11 6.39 -7.45 2.36
CA SER A 11 5.04 -7.04 2.75
C SER A 11 4.96 -6.46 4.15
N TRP A 12 3.84 -5.81 4.48
CA TRP A 12 3.49 -5.47 5.85
C TRP A 12 1.99 -5.65 6.09
N SER A 13 1.58 -5.82 7.34
CA SER A 13 0.21 -6.21 7.69
C SER A 13 -0.52 -5.20 8.56
N TYR A 14 -1.85 -5.32 8.57
CA TYR A 14 -2.74 -4.62 9.50
C TYR A 14 -3.79 -5.59 10.07
N GLY A 15 -3.87 -5.61 11.39
CA GLY A 15 -4.95 -6.21 12.16
C GLY A 15 -5.87 -5.15 12.76
N LYS A 16 -6.68 -5.55 13.73
CA LYS A 16 -7.64 -4.67 14.42
C LYS A 16 -6.96 -3.40 14.95
N GLY A 17 -7.58 -2.26 14.69
CA GLY A 17 -7.03 -0.94 15.03
C GLY A 17 -6.12 -0.35 13.96
N MET A 18 -5.92 -1.03 12.84
CA MET A 18 -5.15 -0.56 11.67
C MET A 18 -3.72 -0.13 11.99
N VAL A 19 -3.10 -0.75 13.00
CA VAL A 19 -1.70 -0.49 13.35
C VAL A 19 -0.79 -1.36 12.48
N ALA A 20 0.20 -0.75 11.83
CA ALA A 20 1.14 -1.46 10.97
C ALA A 20 1.90 -2.57 11.72
N GLY A 21 2.07 -3.72 11.05
CA GLY A 21 2.75 -4.90 11.60
C GLY A 21 1.88 -5.76 12.52
N THR A 22 0.61 -5.39 12.75
CA THR A 22 -0.32 -6.21 13.52
C THR A 22 -1.08 -7.22 12.65
N VAL A 23 -1.67 -8.23 13.29
CA VAL A 23 -2.46 -9.29 12.63
C VAL A 23 -3.72 -9.58 13.44
N ASN A 24 -4.73 -10.15 12.79
CA ASN A 24 -5.91 -10.72 13.44
C ASN A 24 -5.75 -12.25 13.51
N ASP A 25 -5.51 -12.79 14.70
CA ASP A 25 -5.32 -14.23 14.90
C ASP A 25 -6.55 -15.03 14.45
N GLY A 26 -6.33 -16.01 13.57
CA GLY A 26 -7.39 -16.88 13.03
C GLY A 26 -8.30 -16.22 11.98
N ALA A 27 -8.04 -14.96 11.61
CA ALA A 27 -8.71 -14.29 10.49
C ALA A 27 -8.18 -14.78 9.14
N LYS A 28 -8.95 -14.53 8.09
CA LYS A 28 -8.50 -14.75 6.71
C LYS A 28 -7.38 -13.77 6.36
N VAL A 29 -6.49 -14.12 5.44
CA VAL A 29 -5.45 -13.20 4.93
C VAL A 29 -5.91 -12.60 3.61
N LEU A 30 -5.99 -11.27 3.54
CA LEU A 30 -6.23 -10.53 2.31
C LEU A 30 -4.90 -9.94 1.82
N ASP A 31 -4.29 -10.57 0.83
CA ASP A 31 -3.06 -10.09 0.21
C ASP A 31 -3.38 -9.15 -0.95
N VAL A 32 -2.78 -7.95 -0.94
CA VAL A 32 -2.90 -6.95 -1.99
C VAL A 32 -1.53 -6.68 -2.58
N PHE A 33 -1.25 -7.21 -3.78
CA PHE A 33 -0.04 -6.90 -4.54
C PHE A 33 -0.28 -5.68 -5.42
N PHE A 34 0.50 -4.63 -5.20
CA PHE A 34 0.26 -3.33 -5.82
C PHE A 34 1.55 -2.60 -6.21
N ASP A 35 1.43 -1.68 -7.16
CA ASP A 35 2.48 -0.74 -7.57
C ASP A 35 1.89 0.67 -7.43
N TYR A 36 2.58 1.57 -6.70
CA TYR A 36 2.10 2.94 -6.46
C TYR A 36 1.94 3.77 -7.76
N SER A 37 2.52 3.31 -8.86
CA SER A 37 2.36 3.94 -10.19
C SER A 37 1.25 3.29 -11.04
N CYS A 38 0.48 2.36 -10.47
CA CYS A 38 -0.59 1.66 -11.18
C CYS A 38 -1.96 2.27 -10.87
N HIS A 39 -2.58 2.91 -11.87
CA HIS A 39 -3.91 3.50 -11.69
C HIS A 39 -5.01 2.47 -11.37
N PHE A 40 -4.86 1.19 -11.79
CA PHE A 40 -5.78 0.12 -11.38
C PHE A 40 -5.62 -0.26 -9.90
N CYS A 41 -4.42 -0.17 -9.35
CA CYS A 41 -4.20 -0.39 -7.91
C CYS A 41 -4.89 0.70 -7.10
N VAL A 42 -4.73 1.96 -7.50
CA VAL A 42 -5.40 3.06 -6.80
C VAL A 42 -6.93 2.98 -6.94
N ALA A 43 -7.44 2.51 -8.09
CA ALA A 43 -8.87 2.28 -8.26
C ALA A 43 -9.40 1.19 -7.32
N PHE A 44 -8.65 0.09 -7.14
CA PHE A 44 -8.97 -0.94 -6.15
C PHE A 44 -8.96 -0.36 -4.73
N GLU A 45 -7.90 0.35 -4.35
CA GLU A 45 -7.76 0.95 -3.03
C GLU A 45 -8.94 1.89 -2.73
N THR A 46 -9.24 2.79 -3.65
CA THR A 46 -10.35 3.76 -3.48
C THR A 46 -11.71 3.06 -3.37
N LEU A 47 -11.93 1.98 -4.13
CA LEU A 47 -13.20 1.27 -4.14
C LEU A 47 -13.42 0.46 -2.84
N HIS A 48 -12.34 -0.07 -2.27
CA HIS A 48 -12.40 -1.07 -1.21
C HIS A 48 -11.93 -0.58 0.16
N ALA A 49 -11.34 0.62 0.29
CA ALA A 49 -10.78 1.12 1.54
C ALA A 49 -11.74 1.02 2.75
N ASP A 50 -13.00 1.45 2.56
CA ASP A 50 -14.02 1.41 3.62
C ASP A 50 -14.33 -0.03 4.05
N GLU A 51 -14.58 -0.94 3.10
CA GLU A 51 -14.93 -2.31 3.44
C GLU A 51 -13.73 -3.12 3.99
N ILE A 52 -12.51 -2.85 3.52
CA ILE A 52 -11.29 -3.44 4.07
C ILE A 52 -11.13 -3.00 5.52
N THR A 53 -11.31 -1.71 5.82
CA THR A 53 -11.23 -1.18 7.18
C THR A 53 -12.25 -1.84 8.10
N ASP A 54 -13.49 -1.99 7.64
CA ASP A 54 -14.54 -2.68 8.41
C ASP A 54 -14.21 -4.16 8.65
N LEU A 55 -13.75 -4.88 7.62
CA LEU A 55 -13.39 -6.29 7.70
C LEU A 55 -12.20 -6.53 8.64
N VAL A 56 -11.18 -5.67 8.60
CA VAL A 56 -10.01 -5.75 9.49
C VAL A 56 -10.42 -5.45 10.93
N ASN A 57 -11.20 -4.40 11.19
CA ASN A 57 -11.62 -4.05 12.54
C ASN A 57 -12.62 -5.04 13.15
N ALA A 58 -13.41 -5.71 12.31
CA ALA A 58 -14.25 -6.84 12.70
C ALA A 58 -13.45 -8.11 13.03
N GLY A 59 -12.14 -8.14 12.74
CA GLY A 59 -11.32 -9.35 12.89
C GLY A 59 -11.61 -10.43 11.84
N THR A 60 -12.27 -10.07 10.74
CA THR A 60 -12.62 -11.00 9.66
C THR A 60 -11.44 -11.28 8.75
N VAL A 61 -10.63 -10.24 8.47
CA VAL A 61 -9.40 -10.37 7.68
C VAL A 61 -8.22 -9.72 8.39
N THR A 62 -7.02 -10.19 8.08
CA THR A 62 -5.77 -9.43 8.21
C THR A 62 -5.44 -8.89 6.81
N LEU A 63 -5.28 -7.58 6.68
CA LEU A 63 -4.80 -6.97 5.44
C LEU A 63 -3.28 -7.13 5.35
N VAL A 64 -2.76 -7.56 4.20
CA VAL A 64 -1.33 -7.63 3.93
C VAL A 64 -1.03 -6.93 2.62
N LEU A 65 -0.24 -5.87 2.68
CA LEU A 65 0.13 -5.04 1.54
C LEU A 65 1.50 -5.47 1.00
N HIS A 66 1.56 -5.78 -0.30
CA HIS A 66 2.74 -6.25 -1.01
C HIS A 66 3.15 -5.25 -2.09
N PRO A 67 4.09 -4.33 -1.83
CA PRO A 67 4.51 -3.34 -2.80
C PRO A 67 5.44 -3.94 -3.86
N CYS A 68 5.37 -3.43 -5.09
CA CYS A 68 6.32 -3.76 -6.15
C CYS A 68 6.48 -2.58 -7.12
N LYS A 69 7.57 -2.58 -7.91
CA LYS A 69 7.83 -1.60 -8.98
C LYS A 69 7.90 -2.31 -10.33
N ILE A 70 6.77 -2.84 -10.80
CA ILE A 70 6.72 -3.57 -12.08
C ILE A 70 6.49 -2.64 -13.28
N LEU A 71 5.99 -1.42 -13.05
CA LEU A 71 5.80 -0.41 -14.09
C LEU A 71 7.06 0.43 -14.36
N GLY A 72 8.09 0.29 -13.54
CA GLY A 72 9.39 0.93 -13.73
C GLY A 72 9.43 2.45 -13.49
N MET A 73 8.35 3.05 -13.00
CA MET A 73 8.27 4.50 -12.77
C MET A 73 8.92 4.91 -11.44
N ASP A 74 9.75 5.95 -11.47
CA ASP A 74 10.46 6.47 -10.28
C ASP A 74 9.53 6.95 -9.17
N TRP A 75 8.28 7.29 -9.50
CA TRP A 75 7.24 7.61 -8.53
C TRP A 75 7.07 6.52 -7.46
N THR A 76 7.15 5.24 -7.84
CA THR A 76 7.04 4.14 -6.88
C THR A 76 8.18 4.17 -5.87
N ASP A 77 9.42 4.44 -6.28
CA ASP A 77 10.54 4.57 -5.34
C ASP A 77 10.37 5.80 -4.44
N MET A 78 9.88 6.92 -4.98
CA MET A 78 9.63 8.12 -4.19
C MET A 78 8.61 7.84 -3.07
N VAL A 79 7.48 7.22 -3.41
CA VAL A 79 6.45 6.87 -2.43
C VAL A 79 6.97 5.81 -1.45
N MET A 80 7.67 4.78 -1.91
CA MET A 80 8.21 3.74 -1.02
C MET A 80 9.26 4.28 -0.04
N ASN A 81 10.10 5.24 -0.45
CA ASN A 81 11.02 5.89 0.48
C ASN A 81 10.31 6.73 1.54
N ALA A 82 9.25 7.45 1.17
CA ALA A 82 8.44 8.20 2.12
C ALA A 82 7.64 7.26 3.05
N GLN A 83 7.00 6.23 2.49
CA GLN A 83 6.22 5.24 3.23
C GLN A 83 7.10 4.48 4.22
N GLY A 84 8.33 4.15 3.82
CA GLY A 84 9.29 3.48 4.69
C GLY A 84 9.61 4.30 5.94
N LEU A 85 9.80 5.61 5.79
CA LEU A 85 9.97 6.51 6.94
C LEU A 85 8.72 6.53 7.83
N VAL A 86 7.53 6.62 7.25
CA VAL A 86 6.28 6.60 8.03
C VAL A 86 6.12 5.28 8.77
N LEU A 87 6.44 4.14 8.15
CA LEU A 87 6.41 2.84 8.81
C LEU A 87 7.39 2.73 9.99
N ASP A 88 8.57 3.33 9.90
CA ASP A 88 9.58 3.28 10.97
C ASP A 88 9.35 4.31 12.08
N GLU A 89 8.86 5.50 11.75
CA GLU A 89 8.84 6.64 12.67
C GLU A 89 7.43 7.12 13.04
N ASP A 90 6.39 6.76 12.28
CA ASP A 90 5.00 7.15 12.53
C ASP A 90 3.97 6.07 12.08
N PRO A 91 4.10 4.81 12.57
CA PRO A 91 3.37 3.66 12.04
C PRO A 91 1.84 3.74 12.24
N GLU A 92 1.36 4.59 13.14
CA GLU A 92 -0.08 4.83 13.36
C GLU A 92 -0.74 5.52 12.16
N HIS A 93 0.02 6.32 11.40
CA HIS A 93 -0.47 7.04 10.22
C HIS A 93 -0.08 6.37 8.88
N ALA A 94 0.59 5.21 8.93
CA ALA A 94 1.13 4.55 7.75
C ALA A 94 0.07 4.14 6.73
N LEU A 95 -1.10 3.68 7.18
CA LEU A 95 -2.19 3.32 6.27
C LEU A 95 -2.80 4.56 5.62
N GLU A 96 -3.07 5.60 6.42
CA GLU A 96 -3.66 6.82 5.88
C GLU A 96 -2.69 7.50 4.90
N PHE A 97 -1.38 7.46 5.16
CA PHE A 97 -0.39 7.95 4.20
C PHE A 97 -0.36 7.10 2.92
N HIS A 98 -0.50 5.77 3.01
CA HIS A 98 -0.66 4.91 1.83
C HIS A 98 -1.89 5.35 0.99
N ASN A 99 -3.01 5.66 1.64
CA ASN A 99 -4.24 6.11 0.98
C ASN A 99 -4.06 7.47 0.30
N THR A 100 -3.52 8.47 1.01
CA THR A 100 -3.35 9.83 0.46
C THR A 100 -2.28 9.89 -0.63
N ALA A 101 -1.19 9.11 -0.52
CA ALA A 101 -0.19 8.99 -1.58
C ALA A 101 -0.76 8.33 -2.84
N SER A 102 -1.61 7.31 -2.68
CA SER A 102 -2.34 6.69 -3.79
C SER A 102 -3.32 7.68 -4.43
N ALA A 103 -4.11 8.41 -3.64
CA ALA A 103 -5.01 9.45 -4.13
C ALA A 103 -4.27 10.57 -4.88
N LEU A 104 -3.06 10.94 -4.43
CA LEU A 104 -2.19 11.87 -5.15
C LEU A 104 -1.81 11.33 -6.53
N PHE A 105 -1.47 10.05 -6.66
CA PHE A 105 -1.19 9.46 -7.97
C PHE A 105 -2.41 9.49 -8.90
N THR A 106 -3.62 9.28 -8.40
CA THR A 106 -4.85 9.46 -9.20
C THR A 106 -4.97 10.88 -9.74
N LYS A 107 -4.69 11.90 -8.92
CA LYS A 107 -4.69 13.30 -9.36
C LYS A 107 -3.66 13.53 -10.47
N ILE A 108 -2.44 13.01 -10.29
CA ILE A 108 -1.34 13.09 -11.26
C ILE A 108 -1.72 12.43 -12.60
N TYR A 109 -2.25 11.21 -12.54
CA TYR A 109 -2.64 10.43 -13.72
C TYR A 109 -3.76 11.12 -14.51
N ASN A 110 -4.81 11.57 -13.83
CA ASN A 110 -5.94 12.25 -14.47
C ASN A 110 -5.57 13.60 -15.08
N ALA A 111 -4.68 14.35 -14.42
CA ALA A 111 -4.18 15.62 -14.94
C ALA A 111 -3.14 15.45 -16.05
N GLN A 112 -2.57 14.25 -16.21
CA GLN A 112 -1.40 13.97 -17.04
C GLN A 112 -0.22 14.90 -16.73
N ASP A 113 -0.06 15.26 -15.47
CA ASP A 113 0.93 16.24 -15.01
C ASP A 113 1.98 15.60 -14.11
N THR A 114 3.05 15.11 -14.71
CA THR A 114 4.16 14.51 -13.95
C THR A 114 4.96 15.53 -13.15
N SER A 115 4.77 16.84 -13.35
CA SER A 115 5.42 17.86 -12.52
C SER A 115 4.91 17.85 -11.07
N MET A 116 3.77 17.21 -10.83
CA MET A 116 3.21 16.97 -9.50
C MET A 116 3.89 15.79 -8.76
N MET A 117 4.76 15.01 -9.41
CA MET A 117 5.52 13.92 -8.77
C MET A 117 6.70 14.49 -7.98
N THR A 118 6.42 15.10 -6.83
CA THR A 118 7.43 15.80 -6.00
C THR A 118 7.41 15.35 -4.55
N ALA A 119 8.54 15.50 -3.87
CA ALA A 119 8.63 15.30 -2.43
C ALA A 119 7.68 16.25 -1.68
N ASP A 120 7.52 17.50 -2.12
CA ASP A 120 6.63 18.47 -1.50
C ASP A 120 5.16 18.04 -1.54
N ASN A 121 4.71 17.46 -2.66
CA ASN A 121 3.35 16.91 -2.75
C ASN A 121 3.18 15.65 -1.89
N LEU A 122 4.23 14.84 -1.70
CA LEU A 122 4.21 13.75 -0.72
C LEU A 122 4.14 14.26 0.72
N VAL A 123 4.82 15.37 1.05
CA VAL A 123 4.71 16.02 2.36
C VAL A 123 3.29 16.56 2.58
N ALA A 124 2.65 17.11 1.54
CA ALA A 124 1.26 17.54 1.61
C ALA A 124 0.31 16.36 1.86
N ALA A 125 0.50 15.23 1.16
CA ALA A 125 -0.25 14.01 1.38
C ALA A 125 -0.04 13.43 2.80
N ALA A 126 1.19 13.50 3.31
CA ALA A 126 1.51 13.09 4.69
C ALA A 126 0.81 13.98 5.73
N THR A 127 0.79 15.29 5.49
CA THR A 127 0.04 16.24 6.33
C THR A 127 -1.46 15.92 6.35
N GLU A 128 -2.05 15.63 5.19
CA GLU A 128 -3.46 15.20 5.09
C GLU A 128 -3.72 13.92 5.87
N ALA A 129 -2.75 13.00 5.86
CA ALA A 129 -2.81 11.74 6.60
C ALA A 129 -2.51 11.86 8.11
N GLY A 130 -2.18 13.05 8.62
CA GLY A 130 -1.86 13.27 10.03
C GLY A 130 -0.43 12.90 10.42
N VAL A 131 0.43 12.49 9.47
CA VAL A 131 1.85 12.21 9.72
C VAL A 131 2.53 13.44 10.30
N SER A 132 3.31 13.25 11.36
CA SER A 132 3.98 14.35 12.04
C SER A 132 4.96 15.10 11.11
N GLN A 133 5.09 16.41 11.33
CA GLN A 133 6.06 17.24 10.59
C GLN A 133 7.50 16.78 10.83
N GLU A 134 7.80 16.23 12.01
CA GLU A 134 9.11 15.68 12.33
C GLU A 134 9.52 14.56 11.37
N VAL A 135 8.56 13.73 10.95
CA VAL A 135 8.78 12.64 9.99
C VAL A 135 8.71 13.14 8.55
N SER A 136 7.68 13.91 8.18
CA SER A 136 7.47 14.31 6.78
C SER A 136 8.58 15.22 6.24
N THR A 137 9.21 16.05 7.09
CA THR A 137 10.36 16.87 6.66
C THR A 137 11.58 16.07 6.21
N LYS A 138 11.69 14.79 6.58
CA LYS A 138 12.80 13.89 6.19
C LYS A 138 12.58 13.24 4.82
N PHE A 139 11.40 13.38 4.21
CA PHE A 139 11.06 12.69 2.96
C PHE A 139 12.03 13.01 1.82
N ALA A 140 12.34 14.29 1.59
CA ALA A 140 13.22 14.69 0.49
C ALA A 140 14.61 14.05 0.60
N ASP A 141 15.16 13.97 1.82
CA ASP A 141 16.45 13.35 2.07
C ASP A 141 16.39 11.83 1.90
N ALA A 142 15.34 11.17 2.40
CA ALA A 142 15.18 9.73 2.22
C ALA A 142 14.99 9.32 0.76
N ILE A 143 14.20 10.08 0.00
CA ILE A 143 14.00 9.89 -1.44
C ILE A 143 15.34 10.06 -2.18
N LYS A 144 16.07 11.15 -1.90
CA LYS A 144 17.36 11.43 -2.54
C LYS A 144 18.42 10.38 -2.22
N ALA A 145 18.44 9.89 -0.98
CA ALA A 145 19.38 8.86 -0.53
C ALA A 145 18.96 7.44 -0.97
N ASN A 146 17.74 7.28 -1.48
CA ASN A 146 17.11 5.99 -1.72
C ASN A 146 17.20 5.08 -0.48
N THR A 147 16.91 5.64 0.70
CA THR A 147 17.02 4.99 2.01
C THR A 147 16.38 3.60 2.04
N TYR A 148 15.27 3.41 1.35
CA TYR A 148 14.51 2.16 1.31
C TYR A 148 14.55 1.44 -0.06
N GLY A 149 15.52 1.74 -0.93
CA GLY A 149 15.61 1.09 -2.25
C GLY A 149 15.67 -0.45 -2.21
N ALA A 150 16.36 -1.00 -1.21
CA ALA A 150 16.43 -2.46 -0.99
C ALA A 150 15.05 -3.08 -0.69
N TRP A 151 14.13 -2.32 -0.09
CA TRP A 151 12.74 -2.76 0.13
C TRP A 151 11.97 -2.81 -1.18
N THR A 152 12.12 -1.81 -2.04
CA THR A 152 11.49 -1.81 -3.38
C THR A 152 11.98 -2.99 -4.23
N GLU A 153 13.29 -3.25 -4.20
CA GLU A 153 13.90 -4.42 -4.87
C GLU A 153 13.33 -5.73 -4.31
N LEU A 154 13.25 -5.86 -2.98
CA LEU A 154 12.71 -7.04 -2.31
C LEU A 154 11.26 -7.33 -2.72
N GLY A 155 10.37 -6.34 -2.62
CA GLY A 155 8.96 -6.51 -2.98
C GLY A 155 8.78 -6.84 -4.46
N THR A 156 9.59 -6.24 -5.33
CA THR A 156 9.58 -6.54 -6.78
C THR A 156 10.06 -7.96 -7.06
N GLN A 157 11.09 -8.44 -6.37
CA GLN A 157 11.58 -9.82 -6.50
C GLN A 157 10.51 -10.82 -6.01
N THR A 158 9.90 -10.58 -4.85
CA THR A 158 8.79 -11.41 -4.33
C THR A 158 7.65 -11.53 -5.33
N PHE A 159 7.24 -10.42 -5.94
CA PHE A 159 6.20 -10.41 -6.96
C PHE A 159 6.55 -11.30 -8.16
N GLN A 160 7.80 -11.20 -8.64
CA GLN A 160 8.32 -11.99 -9.75
C GLN A 160 8.44 -13.49 -9.40
N ASP A 161 8.93 -13.81 -8.20
CA ASP A 161 9.10 -15.19 -7.72
C ASP A 161 7.75 -15.93 -7.59
N LYS A 162 6.69 -15.19 -7.27
CA LYS A 162 5.31 -15.71 -7.27
C LYS A 162 4.73 -15.90 -8.67
N GLY A 163 5.42 -15.42 -9.72
CA GLY A 163 5.00 -15.55 -11.12
C GLY A 163 3.85 -14.62 -11.49
N PHE A 164 3.58 -13.57 -10.70
CA PHE A 164 2.55 -12.60 -11.03
C PHE A 164 2.99 -11.71 -12.20
N THR A 165 2.03 -11.28 -13.00
CA THR A 165 2.29 -10.54 -14.25
C THR A 165 1.61 -9.17 -14.30
N GLY A 166 0.80 -8.82 -13.30
CA GLY A 166 0.08 -7.55 -13.28
C GLY A 166 -0.42 -7.17 -11.90
N THR A 167 -0.65 -5.87 -11.73
CA THR A 167 -1.18 -5.29 -10.50
C THR A 167 -2.51 -4.55 -10.80
N PRO A 168 -3.48 -4.57 -9.87
CA PRO A 168 -3.43 -5.29 -8.61
C PRO A 168 -3.55 -6.81 -8.81
N THR A 169 -2.87 -7.59 -7.97
CA THR A 169 -3.16 -9.02 -7.79
C THR A 169 -3.65 -9.21 -6.36
N ILE A 170 -4.85 -9.79 -6.20
CA ILE A 170 -5.51 -9.93 -4.90
C ILE A 170 -5.63 -11.40 -4.57
N LEU A 171 -5.22 -11.79 -3.36
CA LEU A 171 -5.43 -13.13 -2.83
C LEU A 171 -6.27 -13.09 -1.56
N LEU A 172 -7.11 -14.09 -1.37
CA LEU A 172 -7.81 -14.35 -0.11
C LEU A 172 -7.45 -15.76 0.35
N ASP A 173 -6.82 -15.88 1.53
CA ASP A 173 -6.23 -17.13 2.05
C ASP A 173 -5.29 -17.81 1.02
N GLY A 174 -4.54 -17.01 0.26
CA GLY A 174 -3.61 -17.49 -0.77
C GLY A 174 -4.27 -17.89 -2.09
N GLU A 175 -5.60 -17.86 -2.20
CA GLU A 175 -6.33 -18.12 -3.44
C GLU A 175 -6.56 -16.81 -4.22
N SER A 176 -6.30 -16.83 -5.53
CA SER A 176 -6.51 -15.65 -6.37
C SER A 176 -7.97 -15.23 -6.46
N VAL A 177 -8.22 -13.94 -6.26
CA VAL A 177 -9.53 -13.33 -6.40
C VAL A 177 -9.71 -12.78 -7.82
N ASP A 178 -10.81 -13.16 -8.47
CA ASP A 178 -11.23 -12.55 -9.74
C ASP A 178 -11.70 -11.11 -9.49
N LEU A 179 -10.94 -10.14 -10.00
CA LEU A 179 -11.25 -8.71 -9.86
C LEU A 179 -12.63 -8.34 -10.44
N SER A 180 -13.12 -9.07 -11.45
CA SER A 180 -14.44 -8.83 -12.01
C SER A 180 -15.58 -9.22 -11.06
N ALA A 181 -15.32 -10.13 -10.13
CA ALA A 181 -16.28 -10.58 -9.13
C ALA A 181 -16.40 -9.62 -7.93
N ILE A 182 -15.46 -8.68 -7.78
CA ILE A 182 -15.42 -7.70 -6.69
C ILE A 182 -15.57 -6.24 -7.20
N GLY A 183 -16.19 -6.02 -8.35
CA GLY A 183 -16.35 -4.68 -8.95
C GLY A 183 -17.32 -3.72 -8.24
N THR A 184 -17.69 -3.98 -6.98
CA THR A 184 -18.56 -3.13 -6.17
C THR A 184 -17.87 -2.78 -4.84
N ALA A 185 -18.32 -1.71 -4.19
CA ALA A 185 -17.76 -1.28 -2.89
C ALA A 185 -17.96 -2.28 -1.74
N THR A 186 -18.75 -3.34 -1.94
CA THR A 186 -18.96 -4.45 -0.99
C THR A 186 -18.46 -5.78 -1.54
N GLY A 187 -17.72 -5.76 -2.64
CA GLY A 187 -17.36 -6.95 -3.40
C GLY A 187 -16.54 -7.95 -2.57
N LEU A 188 -15.58 -7.46 -1.78
CA LEU A 188 -14.77 -8.32 -0.91
C LEU A 188 -15.62 -8.91 0.23
N THR A 189 -16.47 -8.09 0.83
CA THR A 189 -17.40 -8.51 1.88
C THR A 189 -18.34 -9.61 1.38
N ASP A 190 -18.89 -9.44 0.18
CA ASP A 190 -19.82 -10.39 -0.43
C ASP A 190 -19.11 -11.68 -0.85
N LEU A 191 -17.85 -11.61 -1.27
CA LEU A 191 -17.00 -12.77 -1.54
C LEU A 191 -16.74 -13.58 -0.27
N ILE A 192 -16.31 -12.93 0.81
CA ILE A 192 -15.98 -13.57 2.08
C ILE A 192 -17.20 -14.25 2.70
N LYS A 193 -18.40 -13.66 2.60
CA LYS A 193 -19.63 -14.25 3.14
C LYS A 193 -20.11 -15.50 2.40
N LYS A 194 -19.67 -15.72 1.16
CA LYS A 194 -20.09 -16.87 0.34
C LYS A 194 -19.26 -18.13 0.60
N GLY A 195 -18.02 -17.97 1.08
CA GLY A 195 -17.11 -19.07 1.43
C GLY A 195 -17.22 -19.46 2.89
#